data_AF-A0A6J8CE93-F1
#
_entry.id   AF-A0A6J8CE93-F1
#
_cell.length_a   1.000
_cell.length_b   1.000
_cell.length_c   1.000
_cell.angle_alpha   90.00
_cell.angle_beta   90.00
_cell.angle_gamma   90.00
#
_symmetry.space_group_name_H-M   'P 1'
#
loop_
_entity.id
_entity.type
_entity.pdbx_description
1 polymer ?
#
loop_
_entity_poly.entity_id
_entity_poly.type
_entity_poly.pdbx_seq_one_letter_code
_entity_poly.pdbx_strand_id
1 'polypeptide(L)'
;MWALAYAAVNRVQTTNLPTDDHVPASTIPLKSFLPSDEDIIDLKKRLIFEVESIAAEYLQAFKSHSPKPFTHQHTAVMDKKSHLINLGIIQENPSSTAGTIAILQKLHTYVPISNAKLNTCVVYGDGLTCERHNDAHNARAGGRTAEDRLEGLEPCPQEFHKRMLLLQKNKIDKKHSIQKSIFQDTWNEFFDGSSSTEKGTLFNIKNAFNHRSVGKDVSKCFNHAVDLLNQVTDSFTLLHLMQLMQIDDIEDIPPDFPKTASAQKVFLNHKATQLIESIWHNCGAESLDPAEIPRDDNSQICN
;
A
#
# COMPACT_ATOMS: atom_id res chain seq x y z
N MET A 1 -17.50 7.15 25.78
CA MET A 1 -16.40 6.40 25.14
C MET A 1 -15.11 7.09 25.54
N TRP A 2 -14.08 6.36 25.98
CA TRP A 2 -12.77 6.91 26.35
C TRP A 2 -11.74 6.56 25.28
N ALA A 3 -10.69 7.37 25.14
CA ALA A 3 -9.60 7.09 24.22
C ALA A 3 -8.46 6.37 24.94
N LEU A 4 -7.92 5.32 24.31
CA LEU A 4 -6.74 4.60 24.78
C LEU A 4 -5.55 4.99 23.91
N ALA A 5 -4.50 5.50 24.52
CA ALA A 5 -3.37 6.06 23.79
C ALA A 5 -2.11 5.20 23.93
N TYR A 6 -1.39 5.04 22.82
CA TYR A 6 -0.11 4.34 22.75
C TYR A 6 0.89 5.16 21.95
N ALA A 7 2.17 5.12 22.34
CA ALA A 7 3.27 5.60 21.53
C ALA A 7 4.07 4.41 20.97
N ALA A 8 4.34 4.43 19.67
CA ALA A 8 5.27 3.49 19.05
C ALA A 8 6.67 4.10 19.06
N VAL A 9 7.66 3.38 19.59
CA VAL A 9 9.05 3.86 19.57
C VAL A 9 9.61 3.75 18.14
N ASN A 10 10.03 4.89 17.60
CA ASN A 10 10.68 4.95 16.29
C ASN A 10 11.98 4.15 16.30
N ARG A 11 12.09 3.19 15.37
CA ARG A 11 13.29 2.34 15.24
C ARG A 11 14.34 2.93 14.34
N VAL A 12 13.91 3.83 13.45
CA VAL A 12 14.77 4.63 12.58
C VAL A 12 14.55 6.07 13.01
N GLN A 13 15.63 6.76 13.41
CA GLN A 13 15.55 8.18 13.73
C GLN A 13 15.34 8.96 12.43
N THR A 14 14.14 9.51 12.26
CA THR A 14 13.79 10.37 11.12
C THR A 14 14.18 11.82 11.34
N THR A 15 14.68 12.17 12.53
CA THR A 15 15.16 13.52 12.88
C THR A 15 16.39 13.97 12.10
N ASN A 16 17.06 13.04 11.40
CA ASN A 16 18.22 13.33 10.55
C ASN A 16 17.84 13.50 9.08
N LEU A 17 16.57 13.28 8.71
CA LEU A 17 16.12 13.63 7.37
C LEU A 17 16.18 15.16 7.27
N PRO A 18 16.78 15.70 6.20
CA PRO A 18 16.79 17.14 6.00
C PRO A 18 15.35 17.62 6.08
N THR A 19 15.09 18.61 6.95
CA THR A 19 13.81 19.33 7.02
C THR A 19 13.58 20.21 5.77
N ASP A 20 14.24 19.88 4.65
CA ASP A 20 14.56 20.82 3.59
C ASP A 20 13.30 21.30 2.87
N ASP A 21 13.21 22.63 2.86
CA ASP A 21 12.60 23.51 1.87
C ASP A 21 11.26 23.05 1.29
N HIS A 22 10.19 23.56 1.90
CA HIS A 22 8.90 23.66 1.24
C HIS A 22 9.05 24.47 -0.05
N VAL A 23 9.07 23.79 -1.19
CA VAL A 23 8.98 24.43 -2.51
C VAL A 23 7.51 24.49 -2.94
N PRO A 24 7.08 25.55 -3.64
CA PRO A 24 5.74 25.58 -4.23
C PRO A 24 5.52 24.36 -5.12
N ALA A 25 4.36 23.71 -5.04
CA ALA A 25 4.06 22.53 -5.86
C ALA A 25 4.21 22.82 -7.37
N SER A 26 3.98 24.07 -7.79
CA SER A 26 4.16 24.54 -9.17
C SER A 26 5.60 24.49 -9.69
N THR A 27 6.60 24.41 -8.81
CA THR A 27 8.01 24.31 -9.20
C THR A 27 8.50 22.87 -9.29
N ILE A 28 7.69 21.89 -8.86
CA ILE A 28 8.02 20.46 -8.95
C ILE A 28 7.73 20.00 -10.39
N PRO A 29 8.74 19.55 -11.16
CA PRO A 29 8.52 19.09 -12.53
C PRO A 29 7.56 17.89 -12.58
N LEU A 30 6.64 17.85 -13.55
CA LEU A 30 5.67 16.76 -13.70
C LEU A 30 6.33 15.38 -13.79
N LYS A 31 7.49 15.29 -14.46
CA LYS A 31 8.29 14.05 -14.55
C LYS A 31 8.71 13.46 -13.20
N SER A 32 8.72 14.26 -12.13
CA SER A 32 9.05 13.80 -10.76
C SER A 32 7.91 13.01 -10.12
N PHE A 33 6.70 13.07 -10.70
CA PHE A 33 5.54 12.29 -10.26
C PHE A 33 5.36 11.01 -11.08
N LEU A 34 6.11 10.85 -12.16
CA LEU A 34 6.08 9.64 -13.00
C LEU A 34 7.22 8.70 -12.57
N PRO A 35 7.01 7.38 -12.59
CA PRO A 35 8.09 6.42 -12.40
C PRO A 35 9.21 6.67 -13.41
N SER A 36 10.45 6.71 -12.92
CA SER A 36 11.64 6.74 -13.78
C SER A 36 11.89 5.35 -14.40
N ASP A 37 12.77 5.30 -15.39
CA ASP A 37 13.22 4.03 -15.96
C ASP A 37 13.88 3.13 -14.89
N GLU A 38 14.57 3.74 -13.93
CA GLU A 38 15.16 3.03 -12.78
C GLU A 38 14.06 2.42 -11.88
N ASP A 39 12.97 3.17 -11.62
CA ASP A 39 11.83 2.66 -10.85
C ASP A 39 11.17 1.47 -11.55
N ILE A 40 11.04 1.52 -12.88
CA ILE A 40 10.48 0.43 -13.68
C ILE A 40 11.39 -0.81 -13.62
N ILE A 41 12.70 -0.62 -13.74
CA ILE A 41 13.68 -1.70 -13.65
C ILE A 41 13.60 -2.35 -12.26
N ASP A 42 13.55 -1.56 -11.20
CA ASP A 42 13.48 -2.06 -9.83
C ASP A 42 12.14 -2.74 -9.52
N LEU A 43 11.04 -2.24 -10.08
CA LEU A 43 9.75 -2.91 -10.03
C LEU A 43 9.79 -4.28 -10.71
N LYS A 44 10.37 -4.38 -11.91
CA LYS A 44 10.54 -5.67 -12.60
C LYS A 44 11.39 -6.65 -11.78
N LYS A 45 12.49 -6.20 -11.17
CA LYS A 45 13.30 -7.05 -10.28
C LYS A 45 12.48 -7.59 -9.10
N ARG A 46 11.62 -6.77 -8.50
CA ARG A 46 10.74 -7.19 -7.40
C ARG A 46 9.71 -8.22 -7.86
N LEU A 47 9.11 -8.04 -9.02
CA LEU A 47 8.17 -9.01 -9.57
C LEU A 47 8.84 -10.34 -9.91
N ILE A 48 10.05 -10.32 -10.47
CA ILE A 48 10.85 -11.54 -10.70
C ILE A 48 11.08 -12.28 -9.38
N PHE A 49 11.45 -11.58 -8.31
CA PHE A 49 11.64 -12.17 -7.00
C PHE A 49 10.36 -12.83 -6.44
N GLU A 50 9.19 -12.21 -6.62
CA GLU A 50 7.91 -12.81 -6.20
C GLU A 50 7.65 -14.11 -6.98
N VAL A 51 7.89 -14.12 -8.29
CA VAL A 51 7.77 -15.32 -9.13
C VAL A 51 8.72 -16.42 -8.69
N GLU A 52 9.99 -16.08 -8.40
CA GLU A 52 10.98 -17.02 -7.87
C GLU A 52 10.58 -17.60 -6.50
N SER A 53 9.94 -16.77 -5.66
CA SER A 53 9.46 -17.18 -4.33
C SER A 53 8.31 -18.15 -4.41
N ILE A 54 7.31 -17.86 -5.25
CA ILE A 54 6.19 -18.77 -5.54
C ILE A 54 6.73 -20.09 -6.11
N ALA A 55 7.65 -20.05 -7.06
CA ALA A 55 8.26 -21.26 -7.63
C ALA A 55 8.99 -22.10 -6.57
N ALA A 56 9.76 -21.47 -5.68
CA ALA A 56 10.47 -22.16 -4.61
C ALA A 56 9.55 -22.78 -3.56
N GLU A 57 8.40 -22.16 -3.31
CA GLU A 57 7.39 -22.66 -2.37
C GLU A 57 6.67 -23.90 -2.91
N TYR A 58 6.26 -23.89 -4.18
CA TYR A 58 5.34 -24.90 -4.71
C TYR A 58 5.98 -25.92 -5.65
N LEU A 59 7.00 -25.58 -6.44
CA LEU A 59 7.60 -26.51 -7.41
C LEU A 59 8.68 -27.37 -6.76
N GLN A 60 8.55 -28.69 -6.86
CA GLN A 60 9.45 -29.63 -6.22
C GLN A 60 10.91 -29.46 -6.69
N ALA A 61 11.11 -29.14 -7.97
CA ALA A 61 12.43 -28.87 -8.55
C ALA A 61 13.18 -27.73 -7.84
N PHE A 62 12.47 -26.78 -7.21
CA PHE A 62 13.04 -25.58 -6.61
C PHE A 62 12.89 -25.50 -5.09
N LYS A 63 12.44 -26.54 -4.38
CA LYS A 63 12.31 -26.50 -2.90
C LYS A 63 13.63 -26.23 -2.15
N SER A 64 14.77 -26.51 -2.77
CA SER A 64 16.09 -26.18 -2.21
C SER A 64 16.55 -24.74 -2.52
N HIS A 65 15.80 -24.04 -3.37
CA HIS A 65 16.00 -22.64 -3.69
C HIS A 65 15.44 -21.76 -2.56
N SER A 66 16.14 -20.69 -2.27
CA SER A 66 15.69 -19.67 -1.33
C SER A 66 16.06 -18.32 -1.95
N PRO A 67 15.09 -17.65 -2.60
CA PRO A 67 15.29 -16.31 -3.14
C PRO A 67 15.75 -15.38 -2.02
N LYS A 68 16.73 -14.54 -2.29
CA LYS A 68 17.21 -13.57 -1.30
C LYS A 68 16.30 -12.34 -1.32
N PRO A 69 15.64 -11.99 -0.21
CA PRO A 69 14.77 -10.83 -0.17
C PRO A 69 15.58 -9.54 -0.38
N PHE A 70 14.92 -8.52 -0.92
CA PHE A 70 15.51 -7.20 -1.03
C PHE A 70 15.77 -6.61 0.35
N THR A 71 17.03 -6.36 0.66
CA THR A 71 17.44 -5.72 1.90
C THR A 71 17.57 -4.22 1.69
N HIS A 72 16.75 -3.45 2.40
CA HIS A 72 16.92 -2.01 2.57
C HIS A 72 17.87 -1.74 3.76
N GLN A 73 18.47 -0.55 3.80
CA GLN A 73 19.37 -0.11 4.91
C GLN A 73 18.74 -0.23 6.31
N HIS A 74 17.41 -0.29 6.40
CA HIS A 74 16.68 -0.42 7.65
C HIS A 74 15.98 -1.77 7.85
N THR A 75 16.14 -2.75 6.95
CA THR A 75 15.47 -4.05 7.06
C THR A 75 15.75 -4.73 8.40
N ALA A 76 17.01 -4.76 8.85
CA ALA A 76 17.40 -5.42 10.10
C ALA A 76 16.76 -4.79 11.37
N VAL A 77 16.44 -3.49 11.34
CA VAL A 77 15.78 -2.81 12.47
C VAL A 77 14.25 -2.90 12.36
N MET A 78 13.73 -2.90 11.12
CA MET A 78 12.29 -3.00 10.84
C MET A 78 11.74 -4.41 11.00
N ASP A 79 12.58 -5.45 10.90
CA ASP A 79 12.20 -6.86 11.12
C ASP A 79 11.87 -7.19 12.59
N LYS A 80 12.31 -6.36 13.54
CA LYS A 80 12.07 -6.59 14.98
C LYS A 80 10.59 -6.37 15.35
N LYS A 81 10.15 -6.83 16.52
CA LYS A 81 8.82 -6.50 17.06
C LYS A 81 8.76 -5.03 17.49
N SER A 82 7.64 -4.34 17.25
CA SER A 82 7.47 -2.94 17.67
C SER A 82 7.40 -2.85 19.18
N HIS A 83 8.07 -1.83 19.75
CA HIS A 83 7.92 -1.48 21.15
C HIS A 83 6.86 -0.39 21.29
N LEU A 84 5.78 -0.74 22.00
CA LEU A 84 4.67 0.16 22.27
C LEU A 84 4.70 0.57 23.74
N ILE A 85 4.59 1.86 24.00
CA ILE A 85 4.47 2.45 25.33
C ILE A 85 3.01 2.82 25.53
N ASN A 86 2.40 2.29 26.59
CA ASN A 86 1.03 2.65 26.97
C ASN A 86 1.04 4.03 27.62
N LEU A 87 0.34 5.00 27.00
CA LEU A 87 0.21 6.37 27.51
C LEU A 87 -1.01 6.52 28.44
N GLY A 88 -1.80 5.45 28.61
CA GLY A 88 -2.94 5.39 29.50
C GLY A 88 -4.27 5.70 28.81
N ILE A 89 -5.30 5.84 29.64
CA ILE A 89 -6.67 6.13 29.21
C ILE A 89 -6.91 7.64 29.33
N ILE A 90 -7.29 8.25 28.22
CA ILE A 90 -7.75 9.63 28.16
C ILE A 90 -9.28 9.60 28.26
N GLN A 91 -9.82 10.08 29.38
CA GLN A 91 -11.25 10.09 29.69
C GLN A 91 -12.02 11.20 28.96
N GLU A 92 -11.82 11.30 27.65
CA GLU A 92 -12.52 12.25 26.77
C GLU A 92 -13.26 11.49 25.68
N ASN A 93 -14.27 12.11 25.08
CA ASN A 93 -15.06 11.49 24.02
C ASN A 93 -14.45 11.75 22.61
N PRO A 94 -13.82 10.75 21.96
CA PRO A 94 -13.22 10.91 20.63
C PRO A 94 -14.27 11.09 19.51
N SER A 95 -15.56 11.00 19.84
CA SER A 95 -16.66 11.23 18.87
C SER A 95 -17.19 12.67 18.86
N SER A 96 -16.67 13.54 19.71
CA SER A 96 -17.06 14.95 19.76
C SER A 96 -15.86 15.84 19.48
N THR A 97 -16.03 16.93 18.74
CA THR A 97 -14.94 17.88 18.45
C THR A 97 -14.26 18.38 19.73
N ALA A 98 -15.05 18.72 20.76
CA ALA A 98 -14.50 19.15 22.05
C ALA A 98 -13.66 18.07 22.74
N GLY A 99 -14.13 16.81 22.75
CA GLY A 99 -13.36 15.70 23.30
C GLY A 99 -12.11 15.38 22.47
N THR A 100 -12.19 15.46 21.15
CA THR A 100 -11.03 15.30 20.26
C THR A 100 -9.97 16.37 20.51
N ILE A 101 -10.36 17.65 20.67
CA ILE A 101 -9.45 18.73 21.05
C ILE A 101 -8.79 18.41 22.40
N ALA A 102 -9.55 18.00 23.41
CA ALA A 102 -9.01 17.67 24.73
C ALA A 102 -8.04 16.46 24.69
N ILE A 103 -8.30 15.48 23.82
CA ILE A 103 -7.37 14.36 23.56
C ILE A 103 -6.08 14.88 22.93
N LEU A 104 -6.17 15.68 21.86
CA LEU A 104 -5.01 16.22 21.15
C LEU A 104 -4.17 17.13 22.06
N GLN A 105 -4.78 17.93 22.92
CA GLN A 105 -4.07 18.73 23.92
C GLN A 105 -3.28 17.85 24.90
N LYS A 106 -3.85 16.73 25.35
CA LYS A 106 -3.14 15.76 26.20
C LYS A 106 -2.01 15.06 25.43
N LEU A 107 -2.17 14.79 24.14
CA LEU A 107 -1.11 14.21 23.31
C LEU A 107 -0.01 15.22 22.96
N HIS A 108 -0.35 16.52 22.90
CA HIS A 108 0.59 17.59 22.58
C HIS A 108 1.75 17.66 23.58
N THR A 109 1.57 17.18 24.82
CA THR A 109 2.65 17.10 25.82
C THR A 109 3.82 16.20 25.38
N TYR A 110 3.61 15.34 24.38
CA TYR A 110 4.61 14.45 23.82
C TYR A 110 5.25 14.96 22.52
N VAL A 111 4.83 16.12 22.00
CA VAL A 111 5.39 16.71 20.78
C VAL A 111 6.81 17.22 21.09
N PRO A 112 7.85 16.67 20.44
CA PRO A 112 9.22 17.06 20.76
C PRO A 112 9.55 18.43 20.20
N ILE A 113 10.21 19.25 21.01
CA ILE A 113 10.74 20.56 20.60
C ILE A 113 12.23 20.42 20.34
N SER A 114 12.70 20.84 19.17
CA SER A 114 14.12 20.87 18.81
C SER A 114 14.45 22.21 18.16
N ASN A 115 15.54 22.86 18.59
CA ASN A 115 15.93 24.19 18.10
C ASN A 115 14.79 25.23 18.13
N ALA A 116 14.01 25.23 19.21
CA ALA A 116 12.81 26.07 19.39
C ALA A 116 11.69 25.88 18.34
N LYS A 117 11.75 24.82 17.53
CA LYS A 117 10.71 24.41 16.58
C LYS A 117 10.01 23.14 17.07
N LEU A 118 8.70 23.08 16.92
CA LEU A 118 7.93 21.84 17.13
C LEU A 118 8.24 20.86 15.99
N ASN A 119 8.58 19.63 16.34
CA ASN A 119 8.69 18.55 15.36
C ASN A 119 7.32 17.89 15.19
N THR A 120 7.01 17.51 13.96
CA THR A 120 5.77 16.79 13.66
C THR A 120 5.78 15.39 14.28
N CYS A 121 4.74 15.09 15.04
CA CYS A 121 4.42 13.78 15.58
C CYS A 121 3.18 13.24 14.87
N VAL A 122 3.31 12.06 14.27
CA VAL A 122 2.20 11.44 13.56
C VAL A 122 1.26 10.76 14.55
N VAL A 123 -0.02 11.12 14.50
CA VAL A 123 -1.07 10.53 15.33
C VAL A 123 -1.90 9.59 14.47
N TYR A 124 -1.75 8.29 14.73
CA TYR A 124 -2.45 7.25 13.99
C TYR A 124 -3.88 7.03 14.50
N GLY A 125 -4.83 6.89 13.58
CA GLY A 125 -6.22 6.56 13.88
C GLY A 125 -6.92 5.85 12.70
N ASP A 126 -8.20 5.56 12.84
CA ASP A 126 -9.02 5.21 11.67
C ASP A 126 -9.37 6.47 10.85
N GLY A 127 -9.99 6.28 9.68
CA GLY A 127 -10.29 7.40 8.77
C GLY A 127 -11.17 8.47 9.42
N LEU A 128 -12.19 8.04 10.16
CA LEU A 128 -13.11 8.95 10.84
C LEU A 128 -12.41 9.72 11.99
N THR A 129 -11.47 9.07 12.68
CA THR A 129 -10.65 9.72 13.72
C THR A 129 -9.74 10.78 13.09
N CYS A 130 -9.13 10.49 11.94
CA CYS A 130 -8.32 11.47 11.20
C CYS A 130 -9.15 12.67 10.72
N GLU A 131 -10.35 12.45 10.19
CA GLU A 131 -11.28 13.53 9.83
C GLU A 131 -11.61 14.41 11.05
N ARG A 132 -11.91 13.80 12.20
CA ARG A 132 -12.17 14.54 13.44
C ARG A 132 -10.94 15.28 13.97
N HIS A 133 -9.73 14.76 13.76
CA HIS A 133 -8.50 15.51 14.05
C HIS A 133 -8.39 16.74 13.14
N ASN A 134 -8.65 16.61 11.84
CA ASN A 134 -8.66 17.75 10.92
C ASN A 134 -9.69 18.80 11.36
N ASP A 135 -10.90 18.38 11.73
CA ASP A 135 -11.92 19.28 12.27
C ASP A 135 -11.45 19.99 13.55
N ALA A 136 -10.74 19.28 14.43
CA ALA A 136 -10.15 19.87 15.63
C ALA A 136 -9.07 20.90 15.30
N HIS A 137 -8.19 20.66 14.33
CA HIS A 137 -7.22 21.65 13.85
C HIS A 137 -7.92 22.88 13.27
N ASN A 138 -8.94 22.68 12.42
CA ASN A 138 -9.72 23.77 11.83
C ASN A 138 -10.41 24.61 12.91
N ALA A 139 -11.02 23.97 13.91
CA ALA A 139 -11.67 24.66 15.03
C ALA A 139 -10.68 25.45 15.91
N ARG A 140 -9.38 25.09 15.85
CA ARG A 140 -8.31 25.65 16.69
C ARG A 140 -7.31 26.50 15.91
N ALA A 141 -7.50 26.68 14.59
CA ALA A 141 -6.56 27.39 13.72
C ALA A 141 -6.25 28.83 14.18
N GLY A 142 -7.21 29.51 14.82
CA GLY A 142 -7.05 30.85 15.39
C GLY A 142 -6.37 30.92 16.77
N GLY A 143 -5.82 29.81 17.28
CA GLY A 143 -5.17 29.74 18.57
C GLY A 143 -3.94 30.65 18.69
N ARG A 144 -3.73 31.22 19.90
CA ARG A 144 -2.63 32.17 20.15
C ARG A 144 -1.27 31.47 20.23
N THR A 145 -1.23 30.28 20.81
CA THR A 145 -0.02 29.47 20.92
C THR A 145 -0.04 28.30 19.94
N ALA A 146 1.12 27.71 19.66
CA ALA A 146 1.21 26.51 18.82
C ALA A 146 0.44 25.33 19.42
N GLU A 147 0.50 25.17 20.75
CA GLU A 147 -0.33 24.22 21.49
C GLU A 147 -1.82 24.50 21.33
N ASP A 148 -2.24 25.77 21.38
CA ASP A 148 -3.65 26.12 21.17
C ASP A 148 -4.13 25.79 19.77
N ARG A 149 -3.23 25.83 18.77
CA ARG A 149 -3.49 25.46 17.37
C ARG A 149 -3.28 23.97 17.10
N LEU A 150 -2.87 23.20 18.12
CA LEU A 150 -2.56 21.78 18.03
C LEU A 150 -1.41 21.48 17.05
N GLU A 151 -0.52 22.44 16.80
CA GLU A 151 0.60 22.29 15.87
C GLU A 151 1.54 21.15 16.28
N GLY A 152 2.19 20.53 15.30
CA GLY A 152 3.11 19.43 15.54
C GLY A 152 2.44 18.08 15.80
N LEU A 153 1.11 17.98 15.75
CA LEU A 153 0.38 16.72 15.65
C LEU A 153 -0.18 16.58 14.23
N GLU A 154 0.17 15.50 13.54
CA GLU A 154 -0.28 15.24 12.16
C GLU A 154 -1.16 14.00 12.13
N PRO A 155 -2.46 14.10 11.80
CA PRO A 155 -3.32 12.94 11.72
C PRO A 155 -2.95 12.06 10.53
N CYS A 156 -2.82 10.75 10.75
CA CYS A 156 -2.53 9.81 9.68
C CYS A 156 -3.35 8.54 9.85
N PRO A 157 -4.08 8.07 8.82
CA PRO A 157 -4.78 6.81 8.94
C PRO A 157 -3.79 5.67 9.22
N GLN A 158 -4.12 4.78 10.14
CA GLN A 158 -3.26 3.63 10.47
C GLN A 158 -3.13 2.71 9.25
N GLU A 159 -1.96 2.09 9.03
CA GLU A 159 -1.66 1.33 7.80
C GLU A 159 -2.69 0.26 7.43
N PHE A 160 -3.30 -0.44 8.39
CA PHE A 160 -4.41 -1.36 8.10
C PHE A 160 -5.60 -0.63 7.50
N HIS A 161 -5.97 0.50 8.10
CA HIS A 161 -6.97 1.38 7.55
C HIS A 161 -6.49 2.03 6.28
N LYS A 162 -5.22 2.37 6.04
CA LYS A 162 -4.77 2.82 4.72
C LYS A 162 -4.94 1.74 3.67
N ARG A 163 -4.55 0.49 3.97
CA ARG A 163 -4.81 -0.66 3.08
C ARG A 163 -6.31 -0.86 2.81
N MET A 164 -7.19 -0.39 3.71
CA MET A 164 -8.66 -0.42 3.60
C MET A 164 -9.32 0.91 3.15
N LEU A 165 -8.66 2.07 3.26
CA LEU A 165 -9.14 3.45 3.01
C LEU A 165 -8.58 4.00 1.72
N LEU A 166 -7.48 3.40 1.24
CA LEU A 166 -7.29 3.19 -0.18
C LEU A 166 -8.51 2.51 -0.84
N LEU A 167 -9.63 2.22 -0.14
CA LEU A 167 -10.72 1.35 -0.59
C LEU A 167 -12.14 1.74 -0.13
N GLN A 168 -12.45 3.00 0.19
CA GLN A 168 -13.86 3.35 0.46
C GLN A 168 -14.52 4.15 -0.67
N LYS A 169 -15.46 3.48 -1.34
CA LYS A 169 -16.45 4.09 -2.23
C LYS A 169 -17.30 5.08 -1.44
N ASN A 170 -16.97 6.36 -1.50
CA ASN A 170 -18.01 7.36 -1.32
C ASN A 170 -18.85 7.36 -2.60
N LYS A 171 -20.15 7.12 -2.43
CA LYS A 171 -21.16 7.47 -3.42
C LYS A 171 -21.16 8.99 -3.55
N ILE A 172 -20.16 9.56 -4.23
CA ILE A 172 -20.18 10.96 -4.63
C ILE A 172 -20.75 11.00 -6.03
N ASP A 173 -21.87 11.69 -6.13
CA ASP A 173 -22.55 12.03 -7.36
C ASP A 173 -21.53 12.51 -8.42
N LYS A 174 -21.44 11.74 -9.52
CA LYS A 174 -21.15 12.06 -10.93
C LYS A 174 -20.43 13.36 -11.38
N LYS A 175 -19.81 14.19 -10.54
CA LYS A 175 -19.30 15.48 -11.01
C LYS A 175 -17.86 15.85 -10.68
N HIS A 176 -17.23 15.38 -9.60
CA HIS A 176 -15.81 15.70 -9.36
C HIS A 176 -15.12 14.61 -8.54
N SER A 177 -14.45 13.65 -9.20
CA SER A 177 -13.67 12.62 -8.51
C SER A 177 -12.44 12.22 -9.31
N ILE A 178 -11.30 12.81 -8.95
CA ILE A 178 -9.97 12.37 -9.41
C ILE A 178 -9.20 11.95 -8.15
N GLN A 179 -9.58 10.83 -7.56
CA GLN A 179 -8.69 10.02 -6.74
C GLN A 179 -9.25 8.59 -6.68
N LYS A 180 -8.79 7.79 -7.63
CA LYS A 180 -9.27 6.44 -7.95
C LYS A 180 -8.34 5.40 -7.27
N SER A 181 -8.90 4.29 -6.78
CA SER A 181 -8.44 3.53 -5.60
C SER A 181 -8.10 2.08 -5.98
N ILE A 182 -6.83 1.66 -5.89
CA ILE A 182 -6.35 0.48 -6.64
C ILE A 182 -7.02 -0.84 -6.24
N PHE A 183 -7.12 -1.23 -4.96
CA PHE A 183 -7.53 -2.62 -4.62
C PHE A 183 -9.05 -2.89 -4.71
N GLN A 184 -9.92 -1.91 -4.44
CA GLN A 184 -11.36 -2.05 -4.62
C GLN A 184 -11.71 -1.83 -6.09
N ASP A 185 -10.91 -1.05 -6.85
CA ASP A 185 -11.03 -0.98 -8.30
C ASP A 185 -10.60 -2.29 -8.96
N THR A 186 -9.45 -2.87 -8.56
CA THR A 186 -9.06 -4.24 -8.95
C THR A 186 -10.18 -5.22 -8.61
N TRP A 187 -10.75 -5.15 -7.40
CA TRP A 187 -11.87 -6.02 -7.05
C TRP A 187 -13.13 -5.74 -7.89
N ASN A 188 -13.50 -4.48 -8.14
CA ASN A 188 -14.66 -4.15 -8.96
C ASN A 188 -14.47 -4.53 -10.43
N GLU A 189 -13.23 -4.49 -10.93
CA GLU A 189 -12.86 -4.81 -12.30
C GLU A 189 -12.82 -6.33 -12.52
N PHE A 190 -12.21 -7.07 -11.60
CA PHE A 190 -11.96 -8.51 -11.78
C PHE A 190 -12.96 -9.42 -11.04
N PHE A 191 -13.69 -8.91 -10.04
CA PHE A 191 -14.65 -9.69 -9.24
C PHE A 191 -16.11 -9.33 -9.58
N ASP A 192 -16.59 -9.85 -10.71
CA ASP A 192 -17.99 -9.76 -11.12
C ASP A 192 -18.72 -11.10 -10.97
N GLY A 193 -19.93 -11.09 -10.39
CA GLY A 193 -20.76 -12.27 -10.28
C GLY A 193 -21.24 -12.82 -11.62
N SER A 194 -21.32 -11.96 -12.64
CA SER A 194 -21.69 -12.36 -14.00
C SER A 194 -20.69 -13.35 -14.60
N SER A 195 -19.41 -13.26 -14.23
CA SER A 195 -18.34 -14.11 -14.77
C SER A 195 -18.20 -15.47 -14.06
N SER A 196 -19.20 -15.87 -13.26
CA SER A 196 -19.20 -17.12 -12.49
C SER A 196 -18.98 -18.39 -13.33
N THR A 197 -19.41 -18.39 -14.59
CA THR A 197 -19.28 -19.50 -15.52
C THR A 197 -18.00 -19.43 -16.37
N GLU A 198 -17.31 -18.29 -16.35
CA GLU A 198 -16.10 -18.06 -17.14
C GLU A 198 -14.88 -18.61 -16.40
N LYS A 199 -14.30 -19.68 -16.90
CA LYS A 199 -13.17 -20.36 -16.23
C LYS A 199 -11.98 -19.42 -16.10
N GLY A 200 -11.40 -19.38 -14.90
CA GLY A 200 -10.22 -18.56 -14.59
C GLY A 200 -10.53 -17.16 -14.08
N THR A 201 -11.79 -16.71 -14.10
CA THR A 201 -12.14 -15.44 -13.44
C THR A 201 -12.13 -15.58 -11.93
N LEU A 202 -11.93 -14.46 -11.20
CA LEU A 202 -11.91 -14.47 -9.74
C LEU A 202 -13.21 -15.06 -9.15
N PHE A 203 -14.36 -14.77 -9.76
CA PHE A 203 -15.64 -15.25 -9.27
C PHE A 203 -15.85 -16.74 -9.56
N ASN A 204 -15.37 -17.23 -10.71
CA ASN A 204 -15.35 -18.66 -11.00
C ASN A 204 -14.45 -19.43 -10.02
N ILE A 205 -13.22 -18.95 -9.80
CA ILE A 205 -12.26 -19.57 -8.86
C ILE A 205 -12.83 -19.57 -7.44
N LYS A 206 -13.41 -18.45 -7.00
CA LYS A 206 -14.13 -18.39 -5.71
C LYS A 206 -15.14 -19.51 -5.56
N ASN A 207 -15.95 -19.76 -6.59
CA ASN A 207 -16.99 -20.79 -6.54
C ASN A 207 -16.42 -22.20 -6.61
N ALA A 208 -15.42 -22.42 -7.48
CA ALA A 208 -14.76 -23.71 -7.65
C ALA A 208 -14.04 -24.18 -6.38
N PHE A 209 -13.36 -23.26 -5.68
CA PHE A 209 -12.63 -23.54 -4.45
C PHE A 209 -13.43 -23.23 -3.16
N ASN A 210 -14.73 -22.95 -3.30
CA ASN A 210 -15.67 -22.78 -2.19
C ASN A 210 -15.30 -21.67 -1.18
N HIS A 211 -14.79 -20.54 -1.67
CA HIS A 211 -14.49 -19.33 -0.89
C HIS A 211 -15.77 -18.56 -0.49
N ARG A 212 -16.59 -19.16 0.38
CA ARG A 212 -17.93 -18.64 0.74
C ARG A 212 -17.91 -17.29 1.45
N SER A 213 -16.84 -17.02 2.20
CA SER A 213 -16.70 -15.78 2.98
C SER A 213 -16.26 -14.58 2.15
N VAL A 214 -15.94 -14.79 0.87
CA VAL A 214 -15.54 -13.72 -0.06
C VAL A 214 -16.79 -13.06 -0.65
N GLY A 215 -16.91 -11.75 -0.45
CA GLY A 215 -18.02 -10.93 -0.92
C GLY A 215 -17.60 -9.81 -1.87
N LYS A 216 -18.58 -9.06 -2.38
CA LYS A 216 -18.34 -7.88 -3.23
C LYS A 216 -17.79 -6.69 -2.45
N ASP A 217 -18.17 -6.59 -1.17
CA ASP A 217 -17.75 -5.53 -0.26
C ASP A 217 -16.47 -5.96 0.49
N VAL A 218 -15.32 -5.57 -0.05
CA VAL A 218 -13.99 -5.96 0.47
C VAL A 218 -13.82 -5.56 1.93
N SER A 219 -14.41 -4.43 2.36
CA SER A 219 -14.30 -3.95 3.74
C SER A 219 -14.82 -4.96 4.78
N LYS A 220 -15.78 -5.82 4.39
CA LYS A 220 -16.38 -6.84 5.25
C LYS A 220 -15.72 -8.20 5.16
N CYS A 221 -14.90 -8.43 4.14
CA CYS A 221 -14.25 -9.71 3.89
C CYS A 221 -12.76 -9.56 3.54
N PHE A 222 -12.10 -8.52 4.06
CA PHE A 222 -10.76 -8.12 3.62
C PHE A 222 -9.76 -9.28 3.63
N ASN A 223 -9.64 -9.99 4.75
CA ASN A 223 -8.71 -11.12 4.86
C ASN A 223 -9.02 -12.21 3.82
N HIS A 224 -10.30 -12.60 3.69
CA HIS A 224 -10.70 -13.62 2.72
C HIS A 224 -10.48 -13.18 1.25
N ALA A 225 -10.68 -11.89 0.96
CA ALA A 225 -10.42 -11.33 -0.36
C ALA A 225 -8.91 -11.32 -0.68
N VAL A 226 -8.07 -10.96 0.29
CA VAL A 226 -6.61 -11.04 0.18
C VAL A 226 -6.15 -12.48 -0.02
N ASP A 227 -6.67 -13.43 0.76
CA ASP A 227 -6.34 -14.85 0.62
C ASP A 227 -6.69 -15.38 -0.78
N LEU A 228 -7.86 -15.00 -1.32
CA LEU A 228 -8.24 -15.37 -2.69
C LEU A 228 -7.28 -14.77 -3.73
N LEU A 229 -6.91 -13.49 -3.60
CA LEU A 229 -5.99 -12.86 -4.54
C LEU A 229 -4.59 -13.47 -4.49
N ASN A 230 -4.10 -13.81 -3.30
CA ASN A 230 -2.83 -14.53 -3.15
C ASN A 230 -2.90 -15.89 -3.83
N GLN A 231 -3.93 -16.69 -3.54
CA GLN A 231 -4.11 -17.99 -4.18
C GLN A 231 -4.18 -17.88 -5.70
N VAL A 232 -4.92 -16.91 -6.23
CA VAL A 232 -5.07 -16.69 -7.67
C VAL A 232 -3.74 -16.26 -8.30
N THR A 233 -3.01 -15.36 -7.64
CA THR A 233 -1.69 -14.90 -8.10
C THR A 233 -0.70 -16.07 -8.15
N ASP A 234 -0.64 -16.87 -7.09
CA ASP A 234 0.23 -18.05 -7.02
C ASP A 234 -0.15 -19.05 -8.13
N SER A 235 -1.44 -19.35 -8.27
CA SER A 235 -1.93 -20.35 -9.23
C SER A 235 -1.64 -19.95 -10.68
N PHE A 236 -1.89 -18.69 -11.05
CA PHE A 236 -1.63 -18.24 -12.42
C PHE A 236 -0.13 -18.09 -12.72
N THR A 237 0.65 -17.64 -11.73
CA THR A 237 2.11 -17.61 -11.83
C THR A 237 2.67 -19.01 -12.07
N LEU A 238 2.26 -19.99 -11.26
CA LEU A 238 2.67 -21.38 -11.40
C LEU A 238 2.25 -21.97 -12.75
N LEU A 239 1.00 -21.77 -13.15
CA LEU A 239 0.50 -22.27 -14.43
C LEU A 239 1.35 -21.75 -15.60
N HIS A 240 1.67 -20.45 -15.60
CA HIS A 240 2.51 -19.87 -16.64
C HIS A 240 3.96 -20.37 -16.59
N LEU A 241 4.55 -20.49 -15.40
CA LEU A 241 5.88 -21.07 -15.23
C LEU A 241 5.95 -22.52 -15.72
N MET A 242 4.95 -23.34 -15.38
CA MET A 242 4.85 -24.74 -15.82
C MET A 242 4.79 -24.84 -17.34
N GLN A 243 4.02 -23.96 -17.99
CA GLN A 243 4.00 -23.85 -19.46
C GLN A 243 5.38 -23.48 -20.03
N LEU A 244 6.09 -22.49 -19.46
CA LEU A 244 7.43 -22.09 -19.89
C LEU A 244 8.48 -23.19 -19.65
N MET A 245 8.27 -24.05 -18.66
CA MET A 245 9.14 -25.17 -18.30
C MET A 245 8.74 -26.49 -18.97
N GLN A 246 7.62 -26.52 -19.68
CA GLN A 246 7.07 -27.72 -20.33
C GLN A 246 6.85 -28.88 -19.36
N ILE A 247 6.25 -28.57 -18.20
CA ILE A 247 5.86 -29.54 -17.18
C ILE A 247 4.34 -29.50 -16.96
N ASP A 248 3.75 -30.63 -16.57
CA ASP A 248 2.30 -30.78 -16.40
C ASP A 248 1.90 -30.86 -14.92
N ASP A 249 2.82 -31.28 -14.04
CA ASP A 249 2.64 -31.37 -12.59
C ASP A 249 3.71 -30.57 -11.83
N ILE A 250 3.36 -30.11 -10.62
CA ILE A 250 4.28 -29.35 -9.75
C ILE A 250 5.43 -30.20 -9.21
N GLU A 251 5.27 -31.52 -9.23
CA GLU A 251 6.28 -32.50 -8.83
C GLU A 251 7.23 -32.88 -10.00
N ASP A 252 6.93 -32.46 -11.22
CA ASP A 252 7.75 -32.73 -12.39
C ASP A 252 9.08 -31.95 -12.34
N ILE A 253 10.07 -32.49 -13.06
CA ILE A 253 11.36 -31.85 -13.27
C ILE A 253 11.44 -31.39 -14.73
N PRO A 254 11.73 -30.11 -15.00
CA PRO A 254 11.84 -29.62 -16.38
C PRO A 254 12.84 -30.43 -17.22
N PRO A 255 12.59 -30.67 -18.53
CA PRO A 255 13.48 -31.46 -19.38
C PRO A 255 14.92 -30.92 -19.48
N ASP A 256 15.05 -29.59 -19.43
CA ASP A 256 16.32 -28.85 -19.50
C ASP A 256 16.85 -28.44 -18.11
N PHE A 257 16.35 -29.08 -17.04
CA PHE A 257 16.69 -28.71 -15.67
C PHE A 257 18.18 -28.92 -15.36
N PRO A 258 18.90 -27.87 -14.91
CA PRO A 258 20.33 -28.00 -14.63
C PRO A 258 20.64 -28.89 -13.42
N LYS A 259 21.82 -29.53 -13.43
CA LYS A 259 22.27 -30.42 -12.34
C LYS A 259 22.84 -29.69 -11.13
N THR A 260 23.36 -28.48 -11.30
CA THR A 260 24.05 -27.75 -10.23
C THR A 260 23.12 -26.68 -9.65
N ALA A 261 23.16 -26.50 -8.32
CA ALA A 261 22.33 -25.52 -7.64
C ALA A 261 22.50 -24.11 -8.23
N SER A 262 23.73 -23.68 -8.54
CA SER A 262 23.97 -22.36 -9.16
C SER A 262 23.31 -22.21 -10.52
N ALA A 263 23.36 -23.26 -11.37
CA ALA A 263 22.73 -23.21 -12.68
C ALA A 263 21.19 -23.27 -12.58
N GLN A 264 20.64 -23.99 -11.59
CA GLN A 264 19.20 -24.01 -11.32
C GLN A 264 18.68 -22.62 -10.93
N LYS A 265 19.46 -21.83 -10.17
CA LYS A 265 19.11 -20.44 -9.86
C LYS A 265 19.02 -19.57 -11.11
N VAL A 266 20.02 -19.67 -11.98
CA VAL A 266 20.03 -18.92 -13.25
C VAL A 266 18.88 -19.34 -14.15
N PHE A 267 18.58 -20.64 -14.19
CA PHE A 267 17.45 -21.17 -14.93
C PHE A 267 16.12 -20.61 -14.45
N LEU A 268 15.88 -20.63 -13.13
CA LEU A 268 14.65 -20.09 -12.55
C LEU A 268 14.53 -18.58 -12.83
N ASN A 269 15.60 -17.82 -12.61
CA ASN A 269 15.63 -16.39 -12.87
C ASN A 269 15.30 -16.06 -14.33
N HIS A 270 15.84 -16.85 -15.27
CA HIS A 270 15.53 -16.70 -16.68
C HIS A 270 14.06 -16.97 -17.00
N LYS A 271 13.46 -18.04 -16.45
CA LYS A 271 12.04 -18.35 -16.64
C LYS A 271 11.13 -17.31 -15.99
N ALA A 272 11.48 -16.83 -14.80
CA ALA A 272 10.76 -15.75 -14.11
C ALA A 272 10.82 -14.44 -14.91
N THR A 273 11.98 -14.11 -15.49
CA THR A 273 12.12 -12.95 -16.38
C THR A 273 11.23 -13.07 -17.62
N GLN A 274 11.24 -14.23 -18.29
CA GLN A 274 10.37 -14.49 -19.44
C GLN A 274 8.88 -14.33 -19.10
N LEU A 275 8.46 -14.82 -17.93
CA LEU A 275 7.08 -14.65 -17.46
C LEU A 275 6.75 -13.17 -17.31
N ILE A 276 7.56 -12.39 -16.60
CA ILE A 276 7.32 -10.96 -16.39
C ILE A 276 7.31 -10.20 -17.72
N GLU A 277 8.21 -10.50 -18.64
CA GLU A 277 8.24 -9.88 -19.97
C GLU A 277 7.00 -10.22 -20.81
N SER A 278 6.37 -11.38 -20.60
CA SER A 278 5.15 -11.77 -21.33
C SER A 278 3.91 -10.99 -20.89
N ILE A 279 3.87 -10.54 -19.62
CA ILE A 279 2.73 -9.82 -19.04
C ILE A 279 2.95 -8.31 -18.98
N TRP A 280 4.21 -7.85 -19.03
CA TRP A 280 4.54 -6.45 -18.89
C TRP A 280 4.32 -5.70 -20.21
N HIS A 281 3.29 -4.86 -20.26
CA HIS A 281 3.11 -3.93 -21.37
C HIS A 281 4.09 -2.76 -21.23
N ASN A 282 4.92 -2.52 -22.25
CA ASN A 282 5.74 -1.31 -22.31
C ASN A 282 4.82 -0.10 -22.53
N CYS A 283 4.49 0.62 -21.46
CA CYS A 283 3.95 1.97 -21.58
C CYS A 283 5.06 2.88 -22.10
N GLY A 284 5.14 3.03 -23.42
CA GLY A 284 6.01 4.04 -24.04
C GLY A 284 5.54 5.44 -23.68
N ALA A 285 6.47 6.37 -23.52
CA ALA A 285 6.21 7.79 -23.28
C ALA A 285 5.31 8.45 -24.36
N GLU A 286 5.17 7.80 -25.53
CA GLU A 286 4.28 8.20 -26.62
C GLU A 286 2.78 8.09 -26.28
N SER A 287 2.42 7.41 -25.19
CA SER A 287 1.03 7.28 -24.71
C SER A 287 0.53 8.46 -23.87
N LEU A 288 1.42 9.41 -23.54
CA LEU A 288 1.07 10.65 -22.87
C LEU A 288 0.90 11.75 -23.92
N ASP A 289 -0.24 11.80 -24.62
CA ASP A 289 -0.60 12.95 -25.44
C ASP A 289 -0.85 14.16 -24.50
N PRO A 290 -0.06 15.24 -24.57
CA PRO A 290 -0.29 16.43 -23.76
C PRO A 290 -1.63 17.13 -24.06
N ALA A 291 -2.32 16.74 -25.15
CA ALA A 291 -3.54 17.38 -25.62
C ALA A 291 -4.81 17.05 -24.81
N GLU A 292 -4.80 16.05 -23.91
CA GLU A 292 -5.99 15.63 -23.14
C GLU A 292 -6.03 16.13 -21.69
N ILE A 293 -5.26 17.16 -21.32
CA ILE A 293 -5.48 17.85 -20.04
C ILE A 293 -6.67 18.80 -20.22
N PRO A 294 -7.83 18.57 -19.56
CA PRO A 294 -8.94 19.51 -19.61
C PRO A 294 -8.45 20.84 -19.02
N ARG A 295 -8.47 21.90 -19.82
CA ARG A 295 -8.33 23.26 -19.30
C ARG A 295 -9.61 23.59 -18.55
N ASP A 296 -9.58 23.41 -17.24
CA ASP A 296 -10.66 23.91 -16.39
C ASP A 296 -10.53 25.44 -16.31
N ASP A 297 -11.23 26.14 -17.21
CA ASP A 297 -11.30 27.62 -17.29
C ASP A 297 -12.06 28.26 -16.09
N ASN A 298 -12.30 27.52 -15.01
CA ASN A 298 -13.07 27.96 -13.84
C ASN A 298 -12.27 27.96 -12.52
N SER A 299 -10.99 28.32 -12.56
CA SER A 299 -10.29 28.77 -11.34
C SER A 299 -10.76 30.19 -10.97
N GLN A 300 -11.96 30.30 -10.39
CA GLN A 300 -12.25 31.42 -9.50
C GLN A 300 -11.39 31.24 -8.25
N ILE A 301 -10.24 31.90 -8.27
CA ILE A 301 -9.40 32.18 -7.11
C ILE A 301 -10.30 32.89 -6.08
N CYS A 302 -10.66 32.21 -4.99
CA CYS A 302 -11.17 32.87 -3.80
C CYS A 302 -9.98 33.57 -3.13
N ASN A 303 -10.03 34.90 -3.12
CA ASN A 303 -9.18 35.78 -2.31
C ASN A 303 -9.42 35.57 -0.81
#